data_AF-A0AAD1YIS4-F1
#
_entry.id   AF-A0AAD1YIS4-F1
#
_cell.length_a   1.000
_cell.length_b   1.000
_cell.length_c   1.000
_cell.angle_alpha   90.00
_cell.angle_beta   90.00
_cell.angle_gamma   90.00
#
_symmetry.space_group_name_H-M   'P 1'
#
loop_
_entity.id
_entity.type
_entity.pdbx_description
1 polymer ?
#
loop_
_entity_poly.entity_id
_entity_poly.type
_entity_poly.pdbx_seq_one_letter_code
_entity_poly.pdbx_strand_id
1 'polypeptide(L)'
;MKKDMKDLIANVYTNMNNIFKEDDDITPVMPVNVEDVNEKFFTAELMAMMIQFQNLTGQDVDIIDFTHILNKLAIQYLLDNEAETV
;
A
#
# COMPACT_ATOMS: atom_id res chain seq x y z
N MET A 1 21.21 6.48 -9.42
CA MET A 1 20.59 5.25 -9.95
C MET A 1 19.16 5.57 -10.35
N LYS A 2 18.73 5.32 -11.60
CA LYS A 2 17.29 5.28 -11.90
C LYS A 2 16.73 4.12 -11.08
N LYS A 3 15.93 4.39 -10.04
CA LYS A 3 15.23 3.33 -9.30
C LYS A 3 14.33 2.60 -10.29
N ASP A 4 14.52 1.29 -10.44
CA ASP A 4 13.58 0.47 -11.20
C ASP A 4 12.24 0.47 -10.46
N MET A 5 11.13 0.37 -11.18
CA MET A 5 9.78 0.33 -10.59
C MET A 5 9.69 -0.80 -9.56
N LYS A 6 10.32 -1.94 -9.84
CA LYS A 6 10.40 -3.07 -8.90
C LYS A 6 11.08 -2.72 -7.59
N ASP A 7 12.19 -1.97 -7.63
CA ASP A 7 12.90 -1.54 -6.43
C ASP A 7 12.03 -0.60 -5.59
N LEU A 8 11.27 0.27 -6.26
CA LEU A 8 10.37 1.20 -5.58
C LEU A 8 9.21 0.45 -4.90
N ILE A 9 8.59 -0.51 -5.59
CA ILE A 9 7.53 -1.36 -5.04
C ILE A 9 8.06 -2.13 -3.83
N ALA A 10 9.22 -2.78 -3.95
CA ALA A 10 9.81 -3.55 -2.86
C ALA A 10 10.14 -2.67 -1.64
N ASN A 11 10.65 -1.46 -1.88
CA ASN A 11 10.95 -0.50 -0.83
C ASN A 11 9.68 -0.05 -0.08
N VAL A 12 8.62 0.30 -0.81
CA VAL A 12 7.34 0.71 -0.22
C VAL A 12 6.71 -0.46 0.55
N TYR A 13 6.64 -1.64 -0.07
CA TYR A 13 6.13 -2.85 0.58
C TYR A 13 6.88 -3.17 1.88
N THR A 14 8.21 -3.13 1.85
CA THR A 14 9.02 -3.39 3.06
C THR A 14 8.73 -2.36 4.14
N ASN A 15 8.66 -1.08 3.77
CA ASN A 15 8.37 -0.01 4.71
C ASN A 15 6.99 -0.19 5.36
N MET A 16 5.97 -0.53 4.56
CA MET A 16 4.63 -0.83 5.05
C MET A 16 4.60 -2.04 5.99
N ASN A 17 5.41 -3.08 5.74
CA ASN A 17 5.43 -4.28 6.59
C ASN A 17 6.30 -4.13 7.84
N ASN A 18 7.19 -3.14 7.90
CA ASN A 18 7.95 -2.86 9.12
C ASN A 18 7.04 -2.46 10.30
N ILE A 19 5.81 -1.98 10.05
CA ILE A 19 4.84 -1.67 11.13
C ILE A 19 4.42 -2.91 11.93
N PHE A 20 4.62 -4.11 11.39
CA PHE A 20 4.29 -5.38 12.04
C PHE A 20 5.50 -6.03 12.74
N LYS A 21 6.66 -5.36 12.75
CA LYS A 21 7.91 -5.89 13.30
C LYS A 21 8.29 -5.18 14.58
N GLU A 22 9.01 -5.89 15.43
CA GLU A 22 9.68 -5.28 16.59
C GLU A 22 10.86 -4.42 16.12
N ASP A 23 11.28 -3.45 16.94
CA ASP A 23 12.29 -2.45 16.58
C ASP A 23 13.61 -3.09 16.10
N ASP A 24 14.00 -4.22 16.69
CA ASP A 24 15.22 -4.95 16.38
C ASP A 24 15.13 -5.74 15.05
N ASP A 25 13.92 -5.97 14.54
CA ASP A 25 13.63 -6.75 13.32
C ASP A 25 13.29 -5.86 12.10
N ILE A 26 13.31 -4.54 12.27
CA ILE A 26 13.01 -3.58 11.20
C ILE A 26 14.00 -3.78 10.04
N THR A 27 13.44 -4.00 8.85
CA THR A 27 14.26 -4.11 7.64
C THR A 27 14.61 -2.72 7.12
N PRO A 28 15.90 -2.43 6.83
CA PRO A 28 16.30 -1.13 6.29
C PRO A 28 15.58 -0.81 4.98
N VAL A 29 15.05 0.41 4.89
CA VAL A 29 14.38 0.93 3.68
C VAL A 29 15.03 2.23 3.24
N MET A 30 15.01 2.48 1.94
CA MET A 30 15.40 3.78 1.38
C MET A 30 14.36 4.84 1.78
N PRO A 31 14.82 6.00 2.30
CA PRO A 31 13.91 7.10 2.59
C PRO A 31 13.22 7.59 1.31
N VAL A 32 11.96 7.99 1.47
CA VAL A 32 11.17 8.62 0.41
C VAL A 32 11.28 10.13 0.61
N ASN A 33 11.90 10.84 -0.35
CA ASN A 33 11.90 12.29 -0.35
C ASN A 33 10.57 12.77 -0.94
N VAL A 34 9.92 13.74 -0.30
CA VAL A 34 8.64 14.28 -0.77
C VAL A 34 8.74 14.85 -2.20
N GLU A 35 9.89 15.42 -2.55
CA GLU A 35 10.16 15.95 -3.91
C GLU A 35 10.19 14.85 -4.99
N ASP A 36 10.45 13.60 -4.61
CA ASP A 36 10.48 12.45 -5.51
C ASP A 36 9.10 11.76 -5.65
N VAL A 37 8.09 12.22 -4.90
CA VAL A 37 6.72 11.67 -4.93
C VAL A 37 5.99 12.17 -6.17
N ASN A 38 5.62 11.24 -7.03
CA ASN A 38 4.90 11.50 -8.28
C ASN A 38 4.02 10.28 -8.64
N GLU A 39 3.39 10.30 -9.82
CA GLU A 39 2.53 9.21 -10.29
C GLU A 39 3.19 7.82 -10.26
N LYS A 40 4.50 7.72 -10.51
CA LYS A 40 5.21 6.43 -10.44
C LYS A 40 5.32 5.93 -9.00
N PHE A 41 5.49 6.84 -8.04
CA PHE A 41 5.47 6.49 -6.62
C PHE A 41 4.11 5.95 -6.22
N PHE A 42 3.02 6.65 -6.55
CA PHE A 42 1.67 6.18 -6.24
C PHE A 42 1.34 4.85 -6.93
N THR A 43 1.82 4.65 -8.16
CA THR A 43 1.69 3.35 -8.85
C THR A 43 2.41 2.24 -8.08
N ALA A 44 3.63 2.50 -7.62
CA ALA A 44 4.40 1.54 -6.84
C ALA A 44 3.74 1.24 -5.48
N GLU A 45 3.20 2.26 -4.83
CA GLU A 45 2.46 2.14 -3.58
C GLU A 45 1.20 1.31 -3.74
N LEU A 46 0.41 1.54 -4.80
CA LEU A 46 -0.77 0.73 -5.10
C LEU A 46 -0.43 -0.74 -5.33
N MET A 47 0.65 -1.02 -6.06
CA MET A 47 1.14 -2.39 -6.26
C MET A 47 1.64 -3.01 -4.96
N ALA A 48 2.37 -2.26 -4.13
CA ALA A 48 2.83 -2.73 -2.82
C ALA A 48 1.67 -3.06 -1.88
N MET A 49 0.63 -2.23 -1.84
CA MET A 49 -0.60 -2.47 -1.08
C MET A 49 -1.31 -3.75 -1.55
N MET A 50 -1.41 -3.97 -2.86
CA MET A 50 -2.00 -5.20 -3.41
C MET A 50 -1.21 -6.43 -2.97
N ILE A 51 0.12 -6.41 -3.11
CA ILE A 51 0.99 -7.51 -2.68
C ILE A 51 0.85 -7.76 -1.17
N GLN A 52 0.78 -6.71 -0.36
CA GLN A 52 0.57 -6.85 1.08
C GLN A 52 -0.79 -7.45 1.40
N PHE A 53 -1.86 -7.00 0.73
CA PHE A 53 -3.20 -7.57 0.90
C PHE A 53 -3.23 -9.06 0.57
N GLN A 54 -2.66 -9.48 -0.57
CA GLN A 54 -2.58 -10.89 -0.96
C GLN A 54 -1.84 -11.71 0.11
N ASN A 55 -0.71 -11.21 0.60
CA ASN A 55 0.09 -11.90 1.63
C ASN A 55 -0.63 -12.02 2.98
N LEU A 56 -1.35 -10.98 3.39
CA LEU A 56 -2.03 -10.95 4.69
C LEU A 56 -3.34 -11.78 4.69
N THR A 57 -4.03 -11.83 3.55
CA THR A 57 -5.36 -12.46 3.45
C THR A 57 -5.34 -13.84 2.78
N GLY A 58 -4.27 -14.17 2.05
CA GLY A 58 -4.19 -15.37 1.21
C GLY A 58 -5.06 -15.31 -0.06
N GLN A 59 -5.69 -14.17 -0.35
CA GLN A 59 -6.50 -13.99 -1.56
C GLN A 59 -5.61 -13.65 -2.75
N ASP A 60 -5.77 -14.38 -3.85
CA ASP A 60 -5.14 -14.06 -5.14
C ASP A 60 -6.05 -13.13 -5.93
N VAL A 61 -5.73 -11.84 -5.94
CA VAL A 61 -6.47 -10.79 -6.65
C VAL A 61 -5.56 -10.07 -7.64
N ASP A 62 -6.09 -9.71 -8.81
CA ASP A 62 -5.38 -8.82 -9.72
C ASP A 62 -5.59 -7.33 -9.35
N ILE A 63 -4.97 -6.43 -10.12
CA ILE A 63 -5.05 -4.99 -9.84
C ILE A 63 -6.47 -4.42 -10.00
N ILE A 64 -7.28 -4.97 -10.91
CA ILE A 64 -8.65 -4.51 -11.14
C ILE A 64 -9.51 -4.93 -9.95
N ASP A 65 -9.41 -6.19 -9.53
CA ASP A 65 -10.10 -6.70 -8.34
C ASP A 65 -9.69 -5.93 -7.08
N PHE A 66 -8.38 -5.68 -6.92
CA PHE A 66 -7.86 -4.93 -5.78
C PHE A 66 -8.41 -3.49 -5.72
N THR A 67 -8.46 -2.78 -6.86
CA THR A 67 -9.06 -1.43 -6.89
C THR A 67 -10.56 -1.44 -6.59
N HIS A 68 -11.29 -2.49 -7.00
CA HIS A 68 -12.68 -2.66 -6.59
C HIS A 68 -12.84 -2.89 -5.08
N ILE A 69 -11.92 -3.62 -4.45
CA ILE A 69 -11.90 -3.78 -2.98
C ILE A 69 -11.70 -2.43 -2.31
N LEU A 70 -10.71 -1.64 -2.75
CA LEU A 70 -10.48 -0.29 -2.21
C LEU A 70 -11.71 0.61 -2.35
N ASN A 71 -12.37 0.59 -3.50
CA ASN A 71 -13.59 1.37 -3.73
C ASN A 71 -14.74 0.95 -2.80
N LYS A 72 -14.92 -0.36 -2.58
CA LYS A 72 -15.91 -0.88 -1.62
C LYS A 72 -15.63 -0.40 -0.20
N LEU A 73 -14.37 -0.44 0.24
CA LEU A 73 -13.95 0.04 1.56
C LEU A 73 -14.18 1.55 1.71
N ALA A 74 -13.87 2.33 0.68
CA ALA A 74 -14.12 3.78 0.67
C ALA A 74 -15.62 4.09 0.79
N ILE A 75 -16.48 3.40 0.02
CA ILE A 75 -17.93 3.56 0.11
C ILE A 75 -18.45 3.13 1.49
N GLN A 76 -17.98 1.99 2.01
CA GLN A 76 -18.35 1.50 3.35
C GLN A 76 -18.04 2.55 4.41
N TYR A 77 -16.84 3.13 4.39
CA TYR A 77 -16.45 4.20 5.30
C TYR A 77 -17.40 5.42 5.20
N LEU A 78 -17.72 5.86 3.99
CA LEU A 78 -18.63 6.99 3.80
C LEU A 78 -20.03 6.70 4.38
N LEU A 79 -20.57 5.51 4.16
CA LEU A 79 -21.88 5.12 4.68
C LEU A 79 -21.89 5.03 6.21
N ASP A 80 -20.84 4.47 6.81
CA ASP A 80 -20.73 4.33 8.27
C ASP A 80 -20.64 5.71 8.94
N ASN A 81 -19.93 6.68 8.32
CA ASN A 81 -19.78 8.03 8.87
C ASN A 81 -20.96 8.96 8.56
N GLU A 82 -21.68 8.77 7.46
CA GLU A 82 -22.95 9.49 7.23
C GLU A 82 -24.02 9.04 8.24
N ALA A 83 -24.05 7.76 8.61
CA ALA A 83 -24.96 7.22 9.63
C ALA A 83 -24.71 7.75 11.05
N GLU A 84 -23.51 8.25 11.36
CA GLU A 84 -23.19 8.89 12.64
C GLU A 84 -23.70 10.35 12.74
N THR A 85 -24.16 10.94 11.63
CA THR A 85 -24.60 12.35 11.57
C THR A 85 -26.13 12.55 11.51
N VAL A 86 -26.92 11.47 11.66
CA VAL A 86 -28.39 11.50 11.63
C VAL A 86 -29.00 11.16 13.00
#